data_AF-A0A7H1DXH0-F1
#
_entry.id   AF-A0A7H1DXH0-F1
#
_cell.length_a   1.000
_cell.length_b   1.000
_cell.length_c   1.000
_cell.angle_alpha   90.00
_cell.angle_beta   90.00
_cell.angle_gamma   90.00
#
_symmetry.space_group_name_H-M   'P 1'
#
loop_
_entity.id
_entity.type
_entity.pdbx_description
1 polymer ?
#
loop_
_entity_poly.entity_id
_entity_poly.type
_entity_poly.pdbx_seq_one_letter_code
_entity_poly.pdbx_strand_id
1 'polypeptide(L)'
;MANWCSNSVAFEGNETDLEQIKMEFRKMITKEQNENCGQLPEFISDESRGYFFDIVWEEGDCIFNYQTKWSPNIEVLKQIAERFKVDFILDYEEMGNQIYGRTIFSDGEITDIYLEDKDFEKYQYDEKDETYFFEGEIYESDYEILETLLDRKIRKIYETV
;
A
#
# COMPACT_ATOMS: atom_id res chain seq x y z
N MET A 1 0.04 -13.08 17.10
CA MET A 1 -0.78 -11.97 16.57
C MET A 1 -0.37 -11.75 15.13
N ALA A 2 -1.28 -11.30 14.28
CA ALA A 2 -0.87 -10.85 12.95
C ALA A 2 -0.25 -9.46 13.09
N ASN A 3 0.83 -9.20 12.36
CA ASN A 3 1.24 -7.83 12.14
C ASN A 3 0.30 -7.19 11.12
N TRP A 4 0.10 -5.88 11.24
CA TRP A 4 -0.76 -5.10 10.37
C TRP A 4 0.10 -4.38 9.35
N CYS A 5 -0.24 -4.60 8.08
CA CYS A 5 0.36 -3.91 6.95
C CYS A 5 -0.54 -2.74 6.58
N SER A 6 -0.02 -1.53 6.69
CA SER A 6 -0.68 -0.31 6.24
C SER A 6 -0.59 -0.22 4.73
N ASN A 7 -1.69 0.16 4.09
CA ASN A 7 -1.80 0.30 2.65
C ASN A 7 -2.48 1.64 2.33
N SER A 8 -1.98 2.32 1.29
CA SER A 8 -2.62 3.48 0.67
C SER A 8 -2.70 3.23 -0.83
N VAL A 9 -3.91 3.06 -1.35
CA VAL A 9 -4.13 2.82 -2.78
C VAL A 9 -4.80 4.01 -3.44
N ALA A 10 -4.21 4.52 -4.51
CA ALA A 10 -4.76 5.54 -5.39
C ALA A 10 -5.12 4.91 -6.74
N PHE A 11 -6.39 4.96 -7.12
CA PHE A 11 -6.85 4.49 -8.42
C PHE A 11 -6.86 5.61 -9.46
N GLU A 12 -6.45 5.30 -10.69
CA GLU A 12 -6.45 6.20 -11.83
C GLU A 12 -7.27 5.62 -12.99
N GLY A 13 -8.03 6.47 -13.67
CA GLY A 13 -8.91 6.03 -14.75
C GLY A 13 -9.89 7.13 -15.15
N ASN A 14 -10.86 6.78 -16.00
CA ASN A 14 -11.92 7.71 -16.33
C ASN A 14 -12.92 7.87 -15.15
N GLU A 15 -13.63 9.00 -15.13
CA GLU A 15 -14.55 9.34 -14.04
C GLU A 15 -15.63 8.26 -13.80
N THR A 16 -16.14 7.64 -14.86
CA THR A 16 -17.19 6.61 -14.74
C THR A 16 -16.68 5.34 -14.06
N ASP A 17 -15.45 4.94 -14.33
CA ASP A 17 -14.82 3.77 -13.74
C ASP A 17 -14.37 4.06 -12.29
N LEU A 18 -13.85 5.26 -12.03
CA LEU A 18 -13.52 5.70 -10.67
C LEU A 18 -14.76 5.80 -9.76
N GLU A 19 -15.90 6.25 -10.27
CA GLU A 19 -17.15 6.23 -9.49
C GLU A 19 -17.59 4.81 -9.13
N GLN A 20 -17.35 3.83 -9.99
CA GLN A 20 -17.64 2.43 -9.67
C GLN A 20 -16.73 1.90 -8.55
N ILE A 21 -15.43 2.26 -8.57
CA ILE A 21 -14.49 1.93 -7.48
C ILE A 21 -14.96 2.55 -6.17
N LYS A 22 -15.29 3.85 -6.15
CA LYS A 22 -15.80 4.55 -4.97
C LYS A 22 -17.05 3.88 -4.42
N MET A 23 -17.97 3.48 -5.29
CA MET A 23 -19.17 2.74 -4.89
C MET A 23 -18.84 1.40 -4.26
N GLU A 24 -17.86 0.67 -4.78
CA GLU A 24 -17.46 -0.64 -4.23
C GLU A 24 -16.81 -0.49 -2.85
N PHE A 25 -15.88 0.45 -2.69
CA PHE A 25 -15.26 0.73 -1.39
C PHE A 25 -16.27 1.26 -0.37
N ARG A 26 -17.23 2.10 -0.76
CA ARG A 26 -18.34 2.52 0.12
C ARG A 26 -19.13 1.33 0.68
N LYS A 27 -19.42 0.33 -0.16
CA LYS A 27 -20.11 -0.90 0.30
C LYS A 27 -19.25 -1.66 1.30
N MET A 28 -17.96 -1.84 1.00
CA MET A 28 -17.03 -2.53 1.90
C MET A 28 -16.93 -1.80 3.26
N ILE A 29 -16.76 -0.48 3.27
CA ILE A 29 -16.72 0.34 4.50
C ILE A 29 -18.01 0.15 5.32
N THR A 30 -19.17 0.25 4.66
CA THR A 30 -20.47 0.07 5.33
C THR A 30 -20.61 -1.33 5.93
N LYS A 31 -20.14 -2.35 5.20
CA LYS A 31 -20.23 -3.74 5.64
C LYS A 31 -19.27 -4.04 6.78
N GLU A 32 -18.05 -3.52 6.73
CA GLU A 32 -17.07 -3.59 7.83
C GLU A 32 -17.64 -2.99 9.11
N GLN A 33 -18.27 -1.81 9.04
CA GLN A 33 -18.89 -1.16 10.21
C GLN A 33 -20.04 -1.99 10.81
N ASN A 34 -20.81 -2.69 9.98
CA ASN A 34 -21.94 -3.49 10.42
C ASN A 34 -21.53 -4.87 10.98
N GLU A 35 -20.53 -5.50 10.37
CA GLU A 35 -20.12 -6.87 10.67
C GLU A 35 -18.89 -6.94 11.58
N ASN A 36 -18.15 -5.84 11.72
CA ASN A 36 -16.93 -5.70 12.50
C ASN A 36 -15.88 -6.76 12.11
N CYS A 37 -15.71 -6.97 10.81
CA CYS A 37 -14.74 -7.88 10.21
C CYS A 37 -14.24 -7.32 8.87
N GLY A 38 -13.04 -7.78 8.46
CA GLY A 38 -12.44 -7.37 7.20
C GLY A 38 -13.25 -7.82 6.01
N GLN A 39 -13.15 -7.06 4.92
CA GLN A 39 -14.01 -7.18 3.76
C GLN A 39 -13.22 -7.52 2.50
N LEU A 40 -13.91 -8.16 1.56
CA LEU A 40 -13.49 -8.35 0.18
C LEU A 40 -14.65 -7.91 -0.73
N PRO A 41 -14.37 -7.43 -1.95
CA PRO A 41 -15.39 -7.24 -2.97
C PRO A 41 -16.14 -8.56 -3.24
N GLU A 42 -17.45 -8.49 -3.45
CA GLU A 42 -18.30 -9.69 -3.60
C GLU A 42 -17.92 -10.59 -4.77
N PHE A 43 -17.23 -10.04 -5.77
CA PHE A 43 -16.77 -10.76 -6.95
C PHE A 43 -15.42 -11.46 -6.76
N ILE A 44 -14.76 -11.29 -5.61
CA ILE A 44 -13.51 -11.95 -5.26
C ILE A 44 -13.81 -13.16 -4.37
N SER A 45 -13.20 -14.30 -4.69
CA SER A 45 -13.39 -15.54 -3.91
C SER A 45 -12.90 -15.37 -2.48
N ASP A 46 -13.64 -15.91 -1.50
CA ASP A 46 -13.29 -15.94 -0.08
C ASP A 46 -12.05 -16.81 0.22
N GLU A 47 -11.63 -17.65 -0.74
CA GLU A 47 -10.34 -18.34 -0.69
C GLU A 47 -9.15 -17.39 -0.87
N SER A 48 -9.41 -16.19 -1.39
CA SER A 48 -8.41 -15.14 -1.56
C SER A 48 -8.05 -14.58 -0.18
N ARG A 49 -6.77 -14.68 0.17
CA ARG A 49 -6.22 -13.90 1.30
C ARG A 49 -6.19 -12.42 0.90
N GLY A 50 -6.07 -11.52 1.88
CA GLY A 50 -5.93 -10.08 1.62
C GLY A 50 -7.21 -9.27 1.80
N TYR A 51 -8.05 -9.64 2.77
CA TYR A 51 -9.14 -8.79 3.24
C TYR A 51 -8.64 -7.40 3.63
N PHE A 52 -9.44 -6.41 3.32
CA PHE A 52 -9.27 -5.03 3.73
C PHE A 52 -9.83 -4.88 5.15
N PHE A 53 -9.08 -4.24 6.04
CA PHE A 53 -9.48 -3.90 7.40
C PHE A 53 -9.33 -2.39 7.62
N ASP A 54 -10.11 -1.83 8.54
CA ASP A 54 -10.04 -0.43 8.97
C ASP A 54 -10.00 0.53 7.76
N ILE A 55 -10.94 0.36 6.83
CA ILE A 55 -10.94 1.09 5.56
C ILE A 55 -11.32 2.55 5.82
N VAL A 56 -10.42 3.47 5.47
CA VAL A 56 -10.61 4.91 5.55
C VAL A 56 -10.60 5.50 4.15
N TRP A 57 -11.63 6.29 3.86
CA TRP A 57 -11.74 7.07 2.64
C TRP A 57 -12.10 8.52 2.98
N GLU A 58 -11.21 9.44 2.61
CA GLU A 58 -11.49 10.87 2.67
C GLU A 58 -12.18 11.30 1.37
N GLU A 59 -13.46 11.70 1.47
CA GLU A 59 -14.29 11.98 0.29
C GLU A 59 -13.67 13.08 -0.59
N GLY A 60 -13.33 12.71 -1.83
CA GLY A 60 -12.83 13.62 -2.86
C GLY A 60 -12.11 12.84 -3.96
N ASP A 61 -10.98 12.25 -3.59
CA ASP A 61 -10.14 11.48 -4.50
C ASP A 61 -10.47 9.98 -4.46
N CYS A 62 -9.91 9.20 -5.39
CA CYS A 62 -10.05 7.74 -5.42
C CYS A 62 -8.89 7.09 -4.63
N ILE A 63 -8.64 7.61 -3.42
CA ILE A 63 -7.54 7.19 -2.54
C ILE A 63 -8.11 6.53 -1.29
N PHE A 64 -7.69 5.31 -0.98
CA PHE A 64 -8.18 4.54 0.15
C PHE A 64 -7.02 4.08 1.02
N ASN A 65 -7.11 4.34 2.33
CA ASN A 65 -6.17 3.82 3.32
C ASN A 65 -6.81 2.63 4.04
N TYR A 66 -6.06 1.55 4.25
CA TYR A 66 -6.57 0.35 4.91
C TYR A 66 -5.45 -0.51 5.45
N GLN A 67 -5.81 -1.51 6.24
CA GLN A 67 -4.92 -2.50 6.82
C GLN A 67 -5.14 -3.86 6.18
N THR A 68 -4.06 -4.64 6.06
CA THR A 68 -4.08 -6.06 5.74
C THR A 68 -3.24 -6.83 6.76
N LYS A 69 -3.42 -8.15 6.81
CA LYS A 69 -2.58 -8.98 7.68
C LYS A 69 -1.30 -9.36 6.95
N TRP A 70 -0.15 -9.12 7.59
CA TRP A 70 1.21 -9.53 7.21
C TRP A 70 1.81 -8.96 5.92
N SER A 71 1.00 -8.66 4.89
CA SER A 71 1.51 -8.23 3.58
C SER A 71 0.45 -7.45 2.81
N PRO A 72 0.83 -6.62 1.82
CA PRO A 72 -0.13 -5.98 0.94
C PRO A 72 -0.95 -7.01 0.15
N ASN A 73 -2.16 -6.63 -0.25
CA ASN A 73 -3.10 -7.48 -1.00
C ASN A 73 -3.08 -7.19 -2.51
N ILE A 74 -1.88 -7.15 -3.11
CA ILE A 74 -1.64 -6.75 -4.51
C ILE A 74 -2.53 -7.51 -5.50
N GLU A 75 -2.67 -8.83 -5.36
CA GLU A 75 -3.47 -9.64 -6.29
C GLU A 75 -4.98 -9.35 -6.19
N VAL A 76 -5.45 -8.92 -5.01
CA VAL A 76 -6.84 -8.50 -4.80
C VAL A 76 -7.06 -7.15 -5.49
N LEU A 77 -6.13 -6.21 -5.32
CA LEU A 77 -6.18 -4.91 -6.01
C LEU A 77 -6.09 -5.05 -7.52
N LYS A 78 -5.25 -5.96 -8.03
CA LYS A 78 -5.19 -6.28 -9.46
C LYS A 78 -6.52 -6.76 -10.00
N GLN A 79 -7.21 -7.68 -9.31
CA GLN A 79 -8.53 -8.15 -9.72
C GLN A 79 -9.57 -7.02 -9.73
N ILE A 80 -9.52 -6.12 -8.74
CA ILE A 80 -10.37 -4.91 -8.70
C ILE A 80 -10.06 -4.03 -9.91
N ALA A 81 -8.79 -3.76 -10.17
CA ALA A 81 -8.33 -2.89 -11.24
C ALA A 81 -8.71 -3.41 -12.63
N GLU A 82 -8.47 -4.70 -12.89
CA GLU A 82 -8.88 -5.37 -14.14
C GLU A 82 -10.40 -5.37 -14.33
N ARG A 83 -11.15 -5.56 -13.23
CA ARG A 83 -12.62 -5.57 -13.26
C ARG A 83 -13.20 -4.23 -13.68
N PHE A 84 -12.66 -3.15 -13.13
CA PHE A 84 -13.14 -1.79 -13.36
C PHE A 84 -12.36 -1.03 -14.43
N LYS A 85 -11.33 -1.64 -15.03
CA LYS A 85 -10.47 -1.05 -16.08
C LYS A 85 -9.80 0.24 -15.63
N VAL A 86 -9.27 0.22 -14.42
CA VAL A 86 -8.51 1.31 -13.81
C VAL A 86 -7.08 0.86 -13.56
N ASP A 87 -6.20 1.83 -13.45
CA ASP A 87 -4.84 1.68 -12.98
C ASP A 87 -4.79 1.95 -11.47
N PHE A 88 -3.69 1.58 -10.80
CA PHE A 88 -3.48 2.00 -9.41
C PHE A 88 -2.01 2.16 -9.04
N ILE A 89 -1.78 3.00 -8.03
CA ILE A 89 -0.55 3.06 -7.25
C ILE A 89 -0.90 2.65 -5.82
N LEU A 90 -0.20 1.66 -5.29
CA LEU A 90 -0.32 1.17 -3.93
C LEU A 90 0.98 1.43 -3.19
N ASP A 91 0.94 2.23 -2.13
CA ASP A 91 2.01 2.32 -1.13
C ASP A 91 1.69 1.41 0.05
N TYR A 92 2.67 0.68 0.55
CA TYR A 92 2.46 -0.26 1.64
C TYR A 92 3.66 -0.36 2.58
N GLU A 93 3.37 -0.62 3.86
CA GLU A 93 4.38 -0.81 4.90
C GLU A 93 3.94 -1.80 5.97
N GLU A 94 4.88 -2.62 6.48
CA GLU A 94 4.73 -3.52 7.63
C GLU A 94 6.09 -3.62 8.33
N MET A 95 6.33 -2.72 9.30
CA MET A 95 7.64 -2.57 9.94
C MET A 95 8.05 -3.77 10.81
N GLY A 96 7.09 -4.57 11.28
CA GLY A 96 7.38 -5.78 12.05
C GLY A 96 8.09 -6.88 11.24
N ASN A 97 8.03 -6.83 9.91
CA ASN A 97 8.78 -7.70 9.00
C ASN A 97 9.59 -6.94 7.94
N GLN A 98 9.89 -5.66 8.16
CA GLN A 98 10.67 -4.82 7.25
C GLN A 98 10.11 -4.82 5.80
N ILE A 99 8.79 -4.70 5.67
CA ILE A 99 8.14 -4.55 4.37
C ILE A 99 7.88 -3.06 4.15
N TYR A 100 8.40 -2.50 3.07
CA TYR A 100 8.11 -1.12 2.66
C TYR A 100 8.23 -1.03 1.14
N GLY A 101 7.19 -0.60 0.45
CA GLY A 101 7.21 -0.61 -1.01
C GLY A 101 6.04 0.11 -1.68
N ARG A 102 6.14 0.14 -3.01
CA ARG A 102 5.15 0.67 -3.92
C ARG A 102 4.88 -0.33 -5.04
N THR A 103 3.63 -0.67 -5.24
CA THR A 103 3.16 -1.40 -6.42
C THR A 103 2.45 -0.45 -7.37
N ILE A 104 2.78 -0.55 -8.66
CA ILE A 104 2.10 0.16 -9.74
C ILE A 104 1.43 -0.88 -10.64
N PHE A 105 0.15 -0.69 -10.91
CA PHE A 105 -0.56 -1.43 -11.94
C PHE A 105 -0.94 -0.46 -13.05
N SER A 106 -0.39 -0.69 -14.24
CA SER A 106 -0.70 0.10 -15.41
C SER A 106 -0.58 -0.75 -16.67
N ASP A 107 -1.42 -0.49 -17.67
CA ASP A 107 -1.48 -1.25 -18.93
C ASP A 107 -1.63 -2.78 -18.74
N GLY A 108 -2.26 -3.21 -17.64
CA GLY A 108 -2.46 -4.63 -17.31
C GLY A 108 -1.25 -5.32 -16.68
N GLU A 109 -0.16 -4.60 -16.40
CA GLU A 109 1.05 -5.14 -15.81
C GLU A 109 1.29 -4.62 -14.38
N ILE A 110 1.80 -5.49 -13.52
CA ILE A 110 2.22 -5.16 -12.15
C ILE A 110 3.72 -4.88 -12.16
N THR A 111 4.10 -3.71 -11.66
CA THR A 111 5.47 -3.37 -11.27
C THR A 111 5.51 -3.17 -9.77
N ASP A 112 6.13 -4.11 -9.05
CA ASP A 112 6.28 -4.04 -7.60
C ASP A 112 7.72 -3.69 -7.21
N ILE A 113 7.88 -2.61 -6.44
CA ILE A 113 9.17 -2.04 -6.05
C ILE A 113 9.17 -1.90 -4.54
N TYR A 114 10.03 -2.64 -3.85
CA TYR A 114 10.10 -2.63 -2.39
C TYR A 114 11.55 -2.56 -1.90
N LEU A 115 11.73 -2.11 -0.66
CA LEU A 115 13.02 -2.12 0.02
C LEU A 115 13.40 -3.55 0.41
N GLU A 116 14.64 -3.94 0.16
CA GLU A 116 15.19 -5.24 0.56
C GLU A 116 15.98 -5.09 1.87
N ASP A 117 16.34 -6.19 2.53
CA ASP A 117 17.13 -6.20 3.77
C ASP A 117 18.34 -5.24 3.74
N LYS A 118 19.08 -5.25 2.62
CA LYS A 118 20.25 -4.39 2.39
C LYS A 118 19.95 -2.88 2.39
N ASP A 119 18.70 -2.50 2.13
CA ASP A 119 18.23 -1.12 2.15
C ASP A 119 17.98 -0.69 3.61
N PHE A 120 17.42 -1.57 4.44
CA PHE A 120 17.24 -1.34 5.87
C PHE A 120 18.57 -1.27 6.64
N GLU A 121 19.60 -1.97 6.17
CA GLU A 121 20.96 -1.91 6.73
C GLU A 121 21.67 -0.55 6.52
N LYS A 122 21.11 0.36 5.73
CA LYS A 122 21.73 1.66 5.39
C LYS A 122 21.60 2.71 6.48
N TYR A 123 20.69 2.52 7.43
CA TYR A 123 20.47 3.43 8.54
C TYR A 123 20.54 2.69 9.87
N GLN A 124 20.74 3.43 10.96
CA GLN A 124 20.92 2.85 12.29
C GLN A 124 20.05 3.59 13.29
N TYR A 125 19.42 2.85 14.19
CA TYR A 125 18.69 3.41 15.31
C TYR A 125 19.64 3.65 16.49
N ASP A 126 19.65 4.87 17.03
CA ASP A 126 20.34 5.24 18.26
C ASP A 126 19.36 5.14 19.43
N GLU A 127 19.49 4.09 20.24
CA GLU A 127 18.65 3.87 21.42
C GLU A 127 18.78 4.96 22.49
N LYS A 128 19.92 5.66 22.55
CA LYS A 128 20.18 6.66 23.59
C LYS A 128 19.40 7.95 23.32
N ASP A 129 19.42 8.39 22.06
CA ASP A 129 18.80 9.65 21.65
C ASP A 129 17.44 9.42 20.98
N GLU A 130 16.97 8.17 20.90
CA GLU A 130 15.70 7.75 20.27
C GLU A 130 15.54 8.30 18.84
N THR A 131 16.62 8.26 18.07
CA THR A 131 16.71 8.84 16.72
C THR A 131 17.35 7.87 15.74
N TYR A 132 17.26 8.19 14.45
CA TYR A 132 17.85 7.41 13.38
C TYR A 132 18.99 8.18 12.71
N PHE A 133 20.07 7.49 12.38
CA PHE A 133 21.21 8.03 11.65
C PHE A 133 21.26 7.49 10.24
N PHE A 134 21.28 8.38 9.25
CA PHE A 134 21.35 8.04 7.84
C PHE A 134 22.15 9.10 7.07
N GLU A 135 23.14 8.68 6.29
CA GLU A 135 23.96 9.54 5.42
C GLU A 135 24.59 10.79 6.08
N GLY A 136 24.85 10.75 7.39
CA GLY A 136 25.44 11.87 8.13
C GLY A 136 24.44 12.76 8.86
N GLU A 137 23.14 12.54 8.67
CA GLU A 137 22.04 13.30 9.25
C GLU A 137 21.31 12.49 10.34
N ILE A 138 20.61 13.20 11.22
CA ILE A 138 19.79 12.63 12.31
C ILE A 138 18.31 12.85 11.98
N TYR A 139 17.52 11.81 12.13
CA TYR A 139 16.08 11.79 11.86
C TYR A 139 15.30 11.36 13.11
N GLU A 140 14.13 11.96 13.33
CA GLU A 140 13.22 11.59 14.43
C GLU A 140 12.43 10.30 14.12
N SER A 141 12.32 9.94 12.84
CA SER A 141 11.62 8.74 12.36
C SER A 141 12.36 8.14 11.18
N ASP A 142 12.32 6.82 11.03
CA ASP A 142 12.83 6.14 9.85
C ASP A 142 11.94 6.30 8.62
N TYR A 143 10.71 6.79 8.76
CA TYR A 143 9.78 6.98 7.64
C TYR A 143 10.39 7.82 6.50
N GLU A 144 11.00 8.97 6.82
CA GLU A 144 11.65 9.84 5.81
C GLU A 144 12.84 9.16 5.12
N ILE A 145 13.57 8.31 5.86
CA ILE A 145 14.69 7.54 5.33
C ILE A 145 14.16 6.46 4.37
N LEU A 146 13.13 5.73 4.76
CA LEU A 146 12.51 4.68 3.96
C LEU A 146 11.92 5.24 2.66
N GLU A 147 11.19 6.36 2.75
CA GLU A 147 10.67 7.10 1.59
C GLU A 147 11.82 7.48 0.65
N THR A 148 12.89 8.09 1.18
CA THR A 148 14.07 8.48 0.41
C THR A 148 14.73 7.29 -0.29
N LEU A 149 14.88 6.15 0.39
CA LEU A 149 15.47 4.94 -0.17
C LEU A 149 14.61 4.36 -1.29
N LEU A 150 13.29 4.30 -1.10
CA LEU A 150 12.35 3.77 -2.07
C LEU A 150 12.32 4.66 -3.32
N ASP A 151 12.23 5.98 -3.13
CA ASP A 151 12.27 6.97 -4.21
C ASP A 151 13.51 6.85 -5.07
N ARG A 152 14.69 6.68 -4.46
CA ARG A 152 15.95 6.46 -5.19
C ARG A 152 15.91 5.16 -6.00
N LYS A 153 15.30 4.09 -5.46
CA LYS A 153 15.14 2.80 -6.17
C LYS A 153 14.21 2.94 -7.37
N ILE A 154 13.08 3.63 -7.19
CA ILE A 154 12.10 3.94 -8.24
C ILE A 154 12.76 4.78 -9.36
N ARG A 155 13.41 5.90 -9.01
CA ARG A 155 14.08 6.77 -10.01
C ARG A 155 15.11 6.02 -10.83
N LYS A 156 15.91 5.18 -10.19
CA LYS A 156 16.92 4.37 -10.88
C LYS A 156 16.30 3.40 -11.90
N ILE A 157 15.14 2.82 -11.61
CA ILE A 157 14.41 1.96 -12.55
C ILE A 157 13.98 2.78 -13.77
N TYR A 158 13.38 3.95 -13.57
CA TYR A 158 12.93 4.82 -14.66
C TYR A 158 14.07 5.47 -15.46
N GLU A 159 15.25 5.68 -14.87
CA GLU A 159 16.45 6.16 -15.59
C GLU A 159 17.12 5.07 -16.45
N THR A 160 16.81 3.79 -16.21
CA THR A 160 17.42 2.65 -16.91
C THR A 160 16.59 2.16 -18.10
N VAL A 161 15.38 2.73 -18.30
CA VAL A 161 14.47 2.47 -19.43
C VAL A 161 14.62 3.55 -20.50
#